data_AF-A0A7C9DZM4-F1
#
_entry.id   AF-A0A7C9DZM4-F1
#
_cell.length_a   1.000
_cell.length_b   1.000
_cell.length_c   1.000
_cell.angle_alpha   90.00
_cell.angle_beta   90.00
_cell.angle_gamma   90.00
#
_symmetry.space_group_name_H-M   'P 1'
#
loop_
_entity.id
_entity.type
_entity.pdbx_description
1 polymer ?
#
loop_
_entity_poly.entity_id
_entity_poly.type
_entity_poly.pdbx_seq_one_letter_code
_entity_poly.pdbx_strand_id
1 'polypeptide(L)'
;GIIHAKVWLSDRRDIYIGSANNDWKSLTQVKEVGVYIAGCRKIAKIVKKYYNNLWTLASLNASEYTTTAWDQQWQINRTVPCWSYFIPDKGRCRSPLPHRF
;
A
#
# COMPACT_ATOMS: atom_id res chain seq x y z
N GLY A 1 7.84 -1.40 -6.50
CA GLY A 1 6.59 -0.81 -7.01
C GLY A 1 6.36 0.54 -6.34
N ILE A 2 5.58 1.43 -6.94
CA ILE A 2 5.24 2.75 -6.41
C ILE A 2 3.79 2.71 -5.88
N ILE A 3 3.50 3.42 -4.78
CA ILE A 3 2.14 3.55 -4.27
C ILE A 3 1.34 4.42 -5.24
N HIS A 4 0.38 3.82 -5.95
CA HIS A 4 -0.47 4.50 -6.93
C HIS A 4 -1.94 4.56 -6.49
N ALA A 5 -2.17 4.78 -5.20
CA ALA A 5 -3.49 4.95 -4.63
C ALA A 5 -3.72 6.43 -4.28
N LYS A 6 -4.91 6.95 -4.58
CA LYS A 6 -5.32 8.32 -4.25
C LYS A 6 -6.56 8.26 -3.38
N VAL A 7 -6.31 8.28 -2.08
CA VAL A 7 -7.32 8.04 -1.05
C VAL A 7 -7.14 9.07 0.05
N TRP A 8 -8.21 9.77 0.43
CA TRP A 8 -8.23 10.67 1.58
C TRP A 8 -9.14 10.11 2.65
N LEU A 9 -8.75 10.31 3.90
CA LEU A 9 -9.52 9.93 5.08
C LEU A 9 -9.63 11.15 5.99
N SER A 10 -10.83 11.70 6.14
CA SER A 10 -11.11 12.83 7.03
C SER A 10 -11.76 12.34 8.32
N ASP A 11 -11.24 12.77 9.46
CA ASP A 11 -11.78 12.51 10.82
C ASP A 11 -12.13 11.05 11.12
N ARG A 12 -11.51 10.10 10.42
CA ARG A 12 -11.82 8.66 10.50
C ARG A 12 -13.32 8.38 10.22
N ARG A 13 -13.95 9.21 9.39
CA ARG A 13 -15.38 9.20 9.12
C ARG A 13 -15.68 9.25 7.62
N ASP A 14 -15.08 10.21 6.93
CA ASP A 14 -15.36 10.50 5.52
C ASP A 14 -14.17 10.11 4.66
N ILE A 15 -14.45 9.61 3.45
CA ILE A 15 -13.45 9.00 2.59
C ILE A 15 -13.63 9.51 1.17
N TYR A 16 -12.52 9.84 0.53
CA TYR A 16 -12.45 10.01 -0.92
C TYR A 16 -11.56 8.91 -1.51
N ILE A 17 -12.01 8.28 -2.59
CA ILE A 17 -11.20 7.37 -3.42
C ILE A 17 -11.40 7.78 -4.87
N GLY A 18 -10.34 8.03 -5.63
CA GLY A 18 -10.47 8.42 -7.02
C GLY A 18 -9.20 8.31 -7.84
N SER A 19 -9.25 8.85 -9.05
CA SER A 19 -8.12 8.91 -9.97
C SER A 19 -7.22 10.14 -9.74
N ALA A 20 -7.77 11.21 -9.17
CA ALA A 20 -7.09 12.48 -8.99
C ALA A 20 -5.84 12.36 -8.12
N ASN A 21 -4.69 12.75 -8.67
CA ASN A 21 -3.49 12.99 -7.88
C ASN A 21 -3.67 14.22 -6.97
N ASN A 22 -2.88 14.28 -5.89
CA ASN A 22 -2.86 15.42 -4.97
C ASN A 22 -1.94 16.54 -5.49
N ASP A 23 -2.12 16.94 -6.74
CA ASP A 23 -1.37 18.01 -7.36
C ASP A 23 -2.30 18.98 -8.08
N TRP A 24 -1.80 20.19 -8.31
CA TRP A 24 -2.59 21.28 -8.90
C TRP A 24 -3.12 20.93 -10.29
N LYS A 25 -2.39 20.12 -11.07
CA LYS A 25 -2.78 19.77 -12.44
C LYS A 25 -3.97 18.83 -12.44
N SER A 26 -3.94 17.77 -11.63
CA SER A 26 -5.08 16.87 -11.46
C SER A 26 -6.32 17.60 -10.91
N LEU A 27 -6.14 18.60 -10.04
CA LEU A 27 -7.25 19.35 -9.44
C LEU A 27 -7.84 20.45 -10.34
N THR A 28 -7.14 20.88 -11.39
CA THR A 28 -7.57 22.04 -12.20
C THR A 28 -7.68 21.77 -13.70
N GLN A 29 -6.96 20.78 -14.24
CA GLN A 29 -6.80 20.61 -15.69
C GLN A 29 -7.12 19.19 -16.18
N VAL A 30 -7.17 18.20 -15.31
CA VAL A 30 -7.49 16.81 -15.69
C VAL A 30 -8.93 16.49 -15.34
N LYS A 31 -9.61 15.76 -16.23
CA LYS A 31 -10.92 15.18 -15.93
C LYS A 31 -10.71 13.94 -15.09
N GLU A 32 -10.91 14.09 -13.79
CA GLU A 32 -10.76 13.02 -12.82
C GLU A 32 -12.13 12.45 -12.42
N VAL A 33 -12.13 11.22 -11.90
CA VAL A 33 -13.33 10.57 -11.35
C VAL A 33 -13.03 10.05 -9.95
N GLY A 34 -14.00 10.13 -9.05
CA GLY A 34 -13.85 9.60 -7.70
C GLY A 34 -15.19 9.42 -7.02
N VAL A 35 -15.16 8.66 -5.93
CA VAL A 35 -16.29 8.40 -5.05
C VAL A 35 -15.98 9.02 -3.69
N TYR A 36 -16.93 9.81 -3.19
CA TYR A 36 -16.92 10.32 -1.83
C TYR A 36 -17.93 9.55 -0.98
N ILE A 37 -17.46 8.99 0.13
CA ILE A 37 -18.26 8.21 1.06
C ILE A 37 -18.35 9.00 2.36
N ALA A 38 -19.52 9.56 2.63
CA ALA A 38 -19.78 10.36 3.81
C ALA A 38 -20.32 9.50 4.97
N GLY A 39 -19.88 9.76 6.20
CA GLY A 39 -20.45 9.23 7.44
C GLY A 39 -20.23 7.74 7.70
N CYS A 40 -19.51 7.01 6.84
CA CYS A 40 -19.37 5.56 6.96
C CYS A 40 -18.13 5.15 7.76
N ARG A 41 -18.24 5.20 9.11
CA ARG A 41 -17.15 4.80 10.03
C ARG A 41 -16.63 3.37 9.80
N LYS A 42 -17.48 2.44 9.33
CA LYS A 42 -17.08 1.06 9.04
C LYS A 42 -16.05 1.00 7.92
N ILE A 43 -16.33 1.65 6.78
CA ILE A 43 -15.39 1.73 5.66
C ILE A 43 -14.17 2.57 6.05
N ALA A 44 -14.36 3.64 6.81
CA ALA A 44 -13.27 4.50 7.28
C ALA A 44 -12.25 3.72 8.13
N LYS A 45 -12.71 2.78 8.95
CA LYS A 45 -11.84 1.88 9.74
C LYS A 45 -11.01 0.96 8.84
N ILE A 46 -11.58 0.46 7.74
CA ILE A 46 -10.87 -0.38 6.76
C ILE A 46 -9.79 0.46 6.05
N VAL A 47 -10.15 1.65 5.56
CA VAL A 47 -9.19 2.55 4.89
C VAL A 47 -8.08 2.99 5.85
N LYS A 48 -8.40 3.25 7.11
CA LYS A 48 -7.39 3.55 8.14
C LYS A 48 -6.39 2.41 8.32
N LYS A 49 -6.85 1.15 8.28
CA LYS A 49 -5.96 -0.01 8.38
C LYS A 49 -5.03 -0.12 7.16
N TYR A 50 -5.55 0.13 5.97
CA TYR A 50 -4.72 0.24 4.76
C TYR A 50 -3.65 1.34 4.91
N TYR A 51 -4.03 2.53 5.37
CA TYR A 51 -3.10 3.64 5.63
C TYR A 51 -2.01 3.26 6.65
N ASN A 52 -2.39 2.65 7.77
CA ASN A 52 -1.45 2.20 8.79
C ASN A 52 -0.45 1.15 8.25
N ASN A 53 -0.89 0.25 7.38
CA ASN A 53 -0.01 -0.72 6.75
C ASN A 53 1.01 -0.04 5.84
N LEU A 54 0.59 0.93 5.03
CA LEU A 54 1.51 1.73 4.22
C LEU A 54 2.51 2.50 5.08
N TRP A 55 2.05 3.08 6.19
CA TRP A 55 2.92 3.78 7.13
C TRP A 55 3.95 2.85 7.78
N THR A 56 3.51 1.65 8.19
CA THR A 56 4.40 0.61 8.72
C THR A 56 5.48 0.29 7.69
N LEU A 57 5.10 -0.01 6.44
CA LEU A 57 6.04 -0.30 5.35
C LEU A 57 7.04 0.85 5.11
N ALA A 58 6.56 2.10 5.10
CA ALA A 58 7.40 3.27 4.87
C ALA A 58 8.44 3.48 6.00
N SER A 59 8.16 2.99 7.20
CA SER A 59 9.05 3.10 8.36
C SER A 59 10.05 1.95 8.51
N LEU A 60 9.95 0.88 7.71
CA LEU A 60 10.84 -0.27 7.83
C LEU A 60 12.25 0.04 7.35
N ASN A 61 13.23 -0.55 8.02
CA ASN A 61 14.61 -0.57 7.52
C ASN A 61 14.70 -1.52 6.32
N ALA A 62 14.90 -0.95 5.12
CA ALA A 62 14.96 -1.73 3.89
C ALA A 62 16.07 -2.80 3.92
N SER A 63 17.23 -2.52 4.51
CA SER A 63 18.35 -3.46 4.58
C SER A 63 18.09 -4.66 5.49
N GLU A 64 17.27 -4.49 6.53
CA GLU A 64 16.92 -5.56 7.46
C GLU A 64 15.78 -6.44 6.90
N TYR A 65 14.83 -5.81 6.20
CA TYR A 65 13.58 -6.45 5.80
C TYR A 65 13.52 -6.88 4.34
N THR A 66 14.59 -6.72 3.57
CA THR A 66 14.66 -7.19 2.18
C THR A 66 15.79 -8.18 1.96
N THR A 67 15.60 -9.04 0.95
CA THR A 67 16.59 -10.03 0.50
C THR A 67 16.48 -10.23 -1.01
N THR A 68 17.45 -10.92 -1.59
CA THR A 68 17.46 -11.23 -3.03
C THR A 68 16.88 -12.62 -3.25
N ALA A 69 15.91 -12.72 -4.15
CA ALA A 69 15.35 -13.99 -4.62
C ALA A 69 15.51 -14.12 -6.13
N TRP A 70 15.80 -15.33 -6.60
CA TRP A 70 15.81 -15.65 -8.02
C TRP A 70 14.38 -15.81 -8.53
N ASP A 71 13.99 -14.97 -9.47
CA ASP A 71 12.69 -15.06 -10.14
C ASP A 71 12.80 -16.01 -11.33
N GLN A 72 12.20 -17.20 -11.23
CA GLN A 72 12.22 -18.20 -12.31
C GLN A 72 11.46 -17.78 -13.56
N GLN A 73 10.41 -16.96 -13.44
CA GLN A 73 9.64 -16.53 -14.61
C GLN A 73 10.44 -15.54 -15.45
N TRP A 74 11.16 -14.63 -14.80
CA TRP A 74 11.87 -13.55 -15.46
C TRP A 74 13.38 -13.75 -15.54
N GLN A 75 13.92 -14.81 -14.94
CA GLN A 75 15.34 -15.16 -14.91
C GLN A 75 16.22 -13.99 -14.42
N ILE A 76 15.79 -13.33 -13.34
CA ILE A 76 16.50 -12.20 -12.73
C ILE A 76 16.54 -12.30 -11.20
N ASN A 77 17.56 -11.70 -10.61
CA ASN A 77 17.62 -11.48 -9.17
C ASN A 77 16.75 -10.27 -8.78
N ARG A 78 15.81 -10.48 -7.86
CA ARG A 78 14.91 -9.43 -7.36
C ARG A 78 15.13 -9.17 -5.88
N THR A 79 15.24 -7.90 -5.52
CA THR A 79 15.09 -7.48 -4.12
C THR A 79 13.63 -7.55 -3.74
N VAL A 80 13.32 -8.38 -2.74
CA VAL A 80 11.97 -8.64 -2.25
C VAL A 80 11.95 -8.52 -0.71
N PRO A 81 10.80 -8.24 -0.09
CA PRO A 81 10.67 -8.36 1.36
C PRO A 81 11.02 -9.78 1.82
N CYS A 82 11.64 -9.93 3.00
CA CYS A 82 12.03 -11.25 3.51
C CYS A 82 10.85 -12.18 3.81
N TRP A 83 9.62 -11.66 3.85
CA TRP A 83 8.38 -12.43 3.98
C TRP A 83 7.68 -12.70 2.63
N SER A 84 8.37 -12.44 1.51
CA SER A 84 7.83 -12.58 0.16
C SER A 84 7.57 -14.05 -0.22
N TYR A 85 6.52 -14.26 -1.02
CA TYR A 85 6.22 -15.57 -1.62
C TYR A 85 7.31 -16.08 -2.57
N PHE A 86 8.17 -15.18 -3.08
CA PHE A 86 9.33 -15.55 -3.91
C PHE A 86 10.43 -16.31 -3.12
N ILE A 87 10.35 -16.33 -1.79
CA ILE A 87 11.28 -17.06 -0.91
C ILE A 87 10.60 -18.37 -0.46
N PRO A 88 11.31 -19.51 -0.38
CA PRO A 88 10.76 -20.75 0.17
C PRO A 88 10.27 -20.57 1.62
N ASP A 89 9.19 -21.26 2.01
CA ASP A 89 8.51 -21.06 3.30
C ASP A 89 9.46 -21.07 4.52
N LYS A 90 10.43 -22.00 4.54
CA LYS A 90 11.41 -22.14 5.64
C LYS A 90 12.37 -20.95 5.76
N GLY A 91 12.55 -20.18 4.70
CA GLY A 91 13.45 -19.02 4.65
C GLY A 91 12.73 -17.68 4.85
N ARG A 92 11.39 -17.67 5.02
CA ARG A 92 10.64 -16.42 5.19
C ARG A 92 10.73 -15.89 6.61
N CYS A 93 11.01 -14.59 6.74
CA CYS A 93 10.86 -13.89 8.00
C CYS A 93 9.38 -13.64 8.31
N ARG A 94 9.06 -13.25 9.56
CA ARG A 94 7.70 -12.86 9.94
C ARG A 94 7.34 -11.52 9.30
N SER A 95 6.16 -11.43 8.69
CA SER A 95 5.69 -10.15 8.13
C SER A 95 5.39 -9.16 9.25
N PRO A 96 5.82 -7.89 9.13
CA PRO A 96 5.44 -6.82 10.05
C PRO A 96 3.98 -6.37 9.83
N LEU A 97 3.34 -6.82 8.74
CA LEU A 97 1.95 -6.50 8.42
C LEU A 97 0.98 -7.51 9.02
N PRO A 98 -0.23 -7.07 9.43
CA PRO A 98 -1.25 -7.96 9.93
C PRO A 98 -1.74 -8.95 8.85
N HIS A 99 -1.93 -10.22 9.22
CA HIS A 99 -2.35 -11.29 8.30
C HIS A 99 -3.79 -11.20 7.78
N ARG A 100 -4.63 -10.32 8.35
CA ARG A 100 -6.02 -10.11 7.92
C ARG A 100 -6.24 -8.64 7.63
N PHE A 101 -6.97 -8.32 6.56
CA PHE A 101 -7.54 -7.00 6.30
C PHE A 101 -8.89 -6.84 7.01
#